data_AF-A0AAX1F073-F1
#
_entry.id   AF-A0AAX1F073-F1
#
_cell.length_a   1.000
_cell.length_b   1.000
_cell.length_c   1.000
_cell.angle_alpha   90.00
_cell.angle_beta   90.00
_cell.angle_gamma   90.00
#
_symmetry.space_group_name_H-M   'P 1'
#
loop_
_entity.id
_entity.type
_entity.pdbx_description
1 polymer ?
#
loop_
_entity_poly.entity_id
_entity_poly.type
_entity_poly.pdbx_seq_one_letter_code
_entity_poly.pdbx_strand_id
1 'polypeptide(L)'
;MNLSLLSWLRGFDQAISSLNKSIFFGLGFGSTGYFTFESLCSQSLDSLGYGNLNLTDSYSMLWRLIIECGIFGTGVILLFFLSKYFSFLENIKLKNEETDYIFILFFSFFLFLGILLKEPSYSSSQFFMLIYLFGILNFYKIKKI
;
A
#
# COMPACT_ATOMS: atom_id res chain seq x y z
N MET A 1 17.47 -17.93 4.55
CA MET A 1 16.44 -16.98 4.05
C MET A 1 16.61 -15.67 4.79
N ASN A 2 16.46 -14.49 4.15
CA ASN A 2 16.64 -13.20 4.82
C ASN A 2 15.42 -12.88 5.73
N LEU A 3 15.64 -12.29 6.90
CA LEU A 3 14.60 -11.85 7.84
C LEU A 3 13.57 -10.92 7.20
N SER A 4 14.02 -9.98 6.35
CA SER A 4 13.11 -9.05 5.65
C SER A 4 12.16 -9.78 4.70
N LEU A 5 12.68 -10.77 3.97
CA LEU A 5 11.88 -11.59 3.06
C LEU A 5 10.90 -12.48 3.83
N LEU A 6 11.35 -13.11 4.93
CA LEU A 6 10.47 -13.92 5.79
C LEU A 6 9.33 -13.09 6.37
N SER A 7 9.64 -11.88 6.82
CA SER A 7 8.66 -10.94 7.35
C SER A 7 7.65 -10.50 6.29
N TRP A 8 8.11 -10.25 5.05
CA TRP A 8 7.24 -9.91 3.92
C TRP A 8 6.32 -11.09 3.54
N LEU A 9 6.88 -12.30 3.46
CA LEU A 9 6.11 -13.51 3.14
C LEU A 9 5.11 -13.88 4.23
N ARG A 10 5.43 -13.65 5.51
CA ARG A 10 4.45 -13.82 6.58
C ARG A 10 3.24 -12.88 6.40
N GLY A 11 3.45 -11.66 5.92
CA GLY A 11 2.37 -10.73 5.57
C GLY A 11 1.52 -11.22 4.40
N PHE A 12 2.16 -11.84 3.40
CA PHE A 12 1.47 -12.50 2.29
C PHE A 12 0.64 -13.71 2.76
N ASP A 13 1.19 -14.57 3.62
CA ASP A 13 0.48 -15.71 4.22
C ASP A 13 -0.77 -15.24 4.99
N GLN A 14 -0.63 -14.15 5.74
CA GLN A 14 -1.74 -13.51 6.46
C GLN A 14 -2.82 -13.00 5.50
N ALA A 15 -2.43 -12.36 4.39
CA ALA A 15 -3.37 -11.88 3.37
C ALA A 15 -4.11 -13.03 2.67
N ILE A 16 -3.44 -14.15 2.39
CA ILE A 16 -4.12 -15.36 1.89
C ILE A 16 -5.11 -15.88 2.93
N SER A 17 -4.68 -15.98 4.18
CA SER A 17 -5.53 -16.48 5.25
C SER A 17 -6.74 -15.57 5.50
N SER A 18 -6.59 -14.25 5.34
CA SER A 18 -7.71 -13.32 5.46
C SER A 18 -8.72 -13.51 4.34
N LEU A 19 -8.25 -13.72 3.11
CA LEU A 19 -9.13 -13.99 1.96
C LEU A 19 -9.88 -15.31 2.08
N ASN A 20 -9.25 -16.34 2.63
CA ASN A 20 -9.93 -17.61 2.91
C ASN A 20 -11.05 -17.46 3.95
N LYS A 21 -10.91 -16.52 4.88
CA LYS A 21 -11.95 -16.20 5.88
C LYS A 21 -13.03 -15.29 5.32
N SER A 22 -12.64 -14.28 4.55
CA SER A 22 -13.55 -13.33 3.91
C SER A 22 -12.91 -12.70 2.68
N ILE A 23 -13.42 -13.07 1.51
CA ILE A 23 -12.85 -12.69 0.20
C ILE A 23 -13.12 -11.21 -0.11
N PHE A 24 -14.38 -10.79 0.06
CA PHE A 24 -14.83 -9.48 -0.39
C PHE A 24 -14.53 -8.37 0.61
N PHE A 25 -14.83 -8.62 1.88
CA PHE A 25 -14.63 -7.67 2.97
C PHE A 25 -13.47 -8.17 3.83
N GLY A 26 -12.52 -7.32 4.16
CA GLY A 26 -11.41 -7.72 5.02
C GLY A 26 -11.89 -8.03 6.45
N LEU A 27 -10.95 -8.35 7.32
CA LEU A 27 -11.23 -8.72 8.71
C LEU A 27 -11.49 -7.51 9.63
N GLY A 28 -11.51 -6.30 9.05
CA GLY A 28 -11.85 -5.06 9.73
C GLY A 28 -10.64 -4.31 10.30
N PHE A 29 -10.87 -3.03 10.62
CA PHE A 29 -9.89 -2.13 11.21
C PHE A 29 -9.81 -2.35 12.74
N GLY A 30 -9.11 -3.39 13.18
CA GLY A 30 -8.89 -3.70 14.59
C GLY A 30 -7.53 -4.35 14.81
N SER A 31 -6.74 -3.81 15.74
CA SER A 31 -5.32 -4.17 16.02
C SER A 31 -4.51 -4.50 14.76
N THR A 32 -4.53 -3.57 13.80
CA THR A 32 -3.78 -3.59 12.52
C THR A 32 -4.09 -4.76 11.58
N GLY A 33 -5.26 -5.41 11.71
CA GLY A 33 -5.61 -6.56 10.89
C GLY A 33 -4.89 -7.85 11.28
N TYR A 34 -4.20 -7.86 12.43
CA TYR A 34 -3.65 -9.10 12.98
C TYR A 34 -4.75 -10.05 13.45
N PHE A 35 -4.62 -11.31 13.07
CA PHE A 35 -5.42 -12.41 13.57
C PHE A 35 -4.53 -13.66 13.64
N THR A 36 -4.98 -14.70 14.33
CA THR A 36 -4.23 -15.96 14.40
C THR A 36 -4.38 -16.78 13.11
N PHE A 37 -3.25 -17.15 12.51
CA PHE A 37 -3.16 -17.99 11.32
C PHE A 37 -1.94 -18.90 11.38
N GLU A 38 -1.98 -20.00 10.63
CA GLU A 38 -0.85 -20.90 10.47
C GLU A 38 0.05 -20.41 9.32
N SER A 39 1.34 -20.27 9.59
CA SER A 39 2.34 -19.88 8.57
C SER A 39 3.70 -20.50 8.88
N LEU A 40 4.28 -21.14 7.87
CA LEU A 40 5.65 -21.67 7.92
C LEU A 40 6.68 -20.54 8.08
N CYS A 41 6.39 -19.35 7.53
CA CYS A 41 7.23 -18.17 7.69
C CYS A 41 7.20 -17.67 9.14
N SER A 42 6.03 -17.73 9.81
CA SER A 42 5.93 -17.40 11.23
C SER A 42 6.76 -18.36 12.08
N GLN A 43 6.60 -19.67 11.87
CA GLN A 43 7.40 -20.70 12.58
C GLN A 43 8.90 -20.50 12.37
N SER A 44 9.31 -20.16 11.15
CA SER A 44 10.71 -19.86 10.83
C SER A 44 11.21 -18.60 11.56
N LEU A 45 10.41 -17.54 11.64
CA LEU A 45 10.74 -16.32 12.39
C LEU A 45 10.81 -16.57 13.90
N ASP A 46 9.87 -17.36 14.44
CA ASP A 46 9.86 -17.78 15.85
C ASP A 46 11.14 -18.55 16.20
N SER A 47 11.55 -19.50 15.34
CA SER A 47 12.79 -20.27 15.54
C SER A 47 14.07 -19.43 15.55
N LEU A 48 14.04 -18.25 14.92
CA LEU A 48 15.14 -17.29 14.88
C LEU A 48 15.05 -16.23 16.00
N GLY A 49 14.02 -16.28 16.85
CA GLY A 49 13.78 -15.30 17.91
C GLY A 49 13.12 -13.99 17.44
N TYR A 50 12.62 -13.94 16.20
CA TYR A 50 12.00 -12.76 15.57
C TYR A 50 10.52 -12.93 15.24
N GLY A 51 9.81 -13.78 15.98
CA GLY A 51 8.39 -14.10 15.78
C GLY A 51 7.45 -12.89 15.62
N ASN A 52 7.69 -11.87 16.44
CA ASN A 52 6.86 -10.66 16.50
C ASN A 52 7.20 -9.60 15.43
N LEU A 53 8.25 -9.80 14.64
CA LEU A 53 8.75 -8.79 13.69
C LEU A 53 7.68 -8.45 12.63
N ASN A 54 7.15 -7.22 12.57
CA ASN A 54 6.09 -6.77 11.62
C ASN A 54 4.79 -7.59 11.65
N LEU A 55 4.47 -8.19 12.79
CA LEU A 55 3.29 -9.03 12.96
C LEU A 55 1.99 -8.22 12.83
N THR A 56 2.06 -6.93 13.15
CA THR A 56 0.97 -5.96 13.06
C THR A 56 0.94 -5.20 11.73
N ASP A 57 2.10 -4.86 11.16
CA ASP A 57 2.16 -3.96 9.99
C ASP A 57 2.16 -4.69 8.64
N SER A 58 2.17 -6.03 8.64
CA SER A 58 2.15 -6.89 7.45
C SER A 58 3.25 -6.61 6.40
N TYR A 59 4.24 -5.79 6.76
CA TYR A 59 5.40 -5.35 5.97
C TYR A 59 5.09 -4.57 4.67
N SER A 60 3.92 -4.72 4.07
CA SER A 60 3.54 -4.05 2.82
C SER A 60 2.12 -3.51 2.92
N MET A 61 1.91 -2.31 2.39
CA MET A 61 0.58 -1.69 2.36
C MET A 61 -0.41 -2.49 1.53
N LEU A 62 0.05 -3.19 0.48
CA LEU A 62 -0.82 -4.05 -0.32
C LEU A 62 -1.39 -5.20 0.52
N TRP A 63 -0.55 -5.90 1.29
CA TRP A 63 -1.00 -6.97 2.18
C TRP A 63 -1.94 -6.43 3.24
N ARG A 64 -1.60 -5.28 3.82
CA ARG A 64 -2.44 -4.62 4.80
C ARG A 64 -3.82 -4.26 4.24
N LEU A 65 -3.90 -3.68 3.04
CA LEU A 65 -5.18 -3.37 2.38
C LEU A 65 -6.00 -4.63 2.14
N ILE A 66 -5.38 -5.73 1.71
CA ILE A 66 -6.09 -7.00 1.49
C ILE A 66 -6.63 -7.56 2.81
N ILE A 67 -5.84 -7.49 3.89
CA ILE A 67 -6.23 -7.98 5.21
C ILE A 67 -7.38 -7.14 5.80
N GLU A 68 -7.25 -5.81 5.77
CA GLU A 68 -8.20 -4.89 6.40
C GLU A 68 -9.47 -4.67 5.55
N CYS A 69 -9.32 -4.53 4.23
CA CYS A 69 -10.39 -4.13 3.31
C CYS A 69 -10.86 -5.25 2.36
N GLY A 70 -10.15 -6.38 2.29
CA GLY A 70 -10.45 -7.46 1.33
C GLY A 70 -10.05 -7.11 -0.10
N ILE A 71 -10.24 -8.04 -1.04
CA ILE A 71 -9.91 -7.79 -2.47
C ILE A 71 -10.76 -6.65 -3.04
N PHE A 72 -12.05 -6.58 -2.68
CA PHE A 72 -12.94 -5.57 -3.22
C PHE A 72 -12.53 -4.17 -2.77
N GLY A 73 -12.37 -3.96 -1.46
CA GLY A 73 -11.94 -2.67 -0.92
C GLY A 73 -10.55 -2.26 -1.40
N THR A 74 -9.62 -3.21 -1.49
CA THR A 74 -8.29 -2.98 -2.07
C THR A 74 -8.41 -2.52 -3.53
N GLY A 75 -9.23 -3.21 -4.33
CA GLY A 75 -9.47 -2.86 -5.73
C GLY A 75 -10.02 -1.45 -5.90
N VAL A 76 -11.00 -1.05 -5.09
CA VAL A 76 -11.58 0.30 -5.12
C VAL A 76 -10.51 1.36 -4.82
N ILE A 77 -9.67 1.15 -3.81
CA ILE A 77 -8.59 2.07 -3.45
C ILE A 77 -7.56 2.19 -4.58
N LEU A 78 -7.11 1.06 -5.14
CA LEU A 78 -6.15 1.04 -6.25
C LEU A 78 -6.72 1.74 -7.49
N LEU A 79 -7.97 1.44 -7.87
CA LEU A 79 -8.64 2.09 -8.99
C LEU A 79 -8.80 3.59 -8.78
N PHE A 80 -9.08 4.04 -7.55
CA PHE A 80 -9.13 5.46 -7.25
C PHE A 80 -7.79 6.15 -7.53
N PHE A 81 -6.67 5.63 -7.00
CA PHE A 81 -5.35 6.22 -7.25
C PHE A 81 -4.95 6.16 -8.73
N LEU A 82 -5.20 5.04 -9.42
CA LEU A 82 -4.95 4.90 -10.85
C LEU A 82 -5.78 5.90 -11.68
N SER A 83 -7.06 6.07 -11.36
CA SER A 83 -7.92 7.03 -12.06
C SER A 83 -7.42 8.46 -11.92
N LYS A 84 -6.90 8.84 -10.74
CA LYS A 84 -6.28 10.14 -10.52
C LYS A 84 -5.00 10.29 -11.33
N TYR A 85 -4.13 9.28 -11.32
CA TYR A 85 -2.90 9.26 -12.10
C TYR A 85 -3.16 9.44 -13.61
N PHE A 86 -4.08 8.67 -14.18
CA PHE A 86 -4.42 8.80 -15.61
C PHE A 86 -5.06 10.14 -15.94
N SER A 87 -5.93 10.68 -15.08
CA SER A 87 -6.49 12.02 -15.27
C SER A 87 -5.39 13.09 -15.27
N PHE A 88 -4.33 12.95 -14.45
CA PHE A 88 -3.19 13.87 -14.50
C PHE A 88 -2.39 13.75 -15.79
N LEU A 89 -2.12 12.52 -16.25
CA LEU A 89 -1.42 12.30 -17.52
C LEU A 89 -2.13 12.96 -18.70
N GLU A 90 -3.46 12.88 -18.74
CA GLU A 90 -4.26 13.54 -19.78
C GLU A 90 -4.15 15.07 -19.71
N ASN A 91 -4.23 15.65 -18.51
CA ASN A 91 -4.12 17.10 -18.33
C ASN A 91 -2.73 17.65 -18.70
N ILE A 92 -1.65 16.93 -18.37
CA ILE A 92 -0.28 17.33 -18.72
C ILE A 92 -0.09 17.34 -20.24
N LYS A 93 -0.58 16.30 -20.94
CA LYS A 93 -0.49 16.21 -22.42
C LYS A 93 -1.16 17.39 -23.12
N LEU A 94 -2.25 17.91 -22.55
CA LEU A 94 -3.03 19.00 -23.14
C LEU A 94 -2.43 20.38 -22.87
N LYS A 95 -1.56 20.54 -21.86
CA LYS A 95 -1.22 21.86 -21.31
C LYS A 95 0.24 22.29 -21.45
N ASN A 96 1.12 21.54 -22.12
CA ASN A 96 2.56 21.86 -22.20
C ASN A 96 3.11 22.28 -20.82
N GLU A 97 2.80 21.49 -19.78
CA GLU A 97 3.13 21.86 -18.40
C GLU A 97 4.64 21.79 -18.12
N GLU A 98 5.06 22.58 -17.12
CA GLU A 98 6.44 22.72 -16.67
C GLU A 98 7.03 21.36 -16.20
N THR A 99 8.33 21.16 -16.43
CA THR A 99 9.08 19.92 -16.14
C THR A 99 8.91 19.40 -14.71
N ASP A 100 8.64 20.30 -13.76
CA ASP A 100 8.53 20.00 -12.34
C ASP A 100 7.28 19.17 -12.03
N TYR A 101 6.16 19.38 -12.74
CA TYR A 101 4.92 18.62 -12.53
C TYR A 101 5.03 17.19 -13.03
N ILE A 102 5.73 17.01 -14.16
CA ILE A 102 6.04 15.69 -14.69
C ILE A 102 6.88 14.91 -13.67
N PHE A 103 7.90 15.56 -13.10
CA PHE A 103 8.70 14.97 -12.03
C PHE A 103 7.84 14.59 -10.82
N ILE A 104 7.01 15.50 -10.30
CA ILE A 104 6.13 15.23 -9.14
C ILE A 104 5.18 14.06 -9.43
N LEU A 105 4.62 13.98 -10.64
CA LEU A 105 3.71 12.90 -11.02
C LEU A 105 4.42 11.54 -11.01
N PHE A 106 5.57 11.43 -11.69
CA PHE A 106 6.34 10.20 -11.72
C PHE A 106 6.84 9.81 -10.33
N PHE A 107 7.36 10.78 -9.56
CA PHE A 107 7.82 10.55 -8.20
C PHE A 107 6.69 10.02 -7.31
N SER A 108 5.51 10.65 -7.36
CA SER A 108 4.33 10.20 -6.60
C SER A 108 3.90 8.78 -7.01
N PHE A 109 3.96 8.46 -8.30
CA PHE A 109 3.60 7.14 -8.80
C PHE A 109 4.59 6.06 -8.34
N PHE A 110 5.90 6.33 -8.43
CA PHE A 110 6.91 5.39 -7.92
C PHE A 110 6.85 5.25 -6.41
N LEU A 111 6.57 6.33 -5.68
CA LEU A 111 6.34 6.29 -4.23
C LEU A 111 5.12 5.41 -3.90
N PHE A 112 4.01 5.56 -4.63
CA PHE A 112 2.83 4.71 -4.47
C PHE A 112 3.16 3.22 -4.68
N LEU A 113 3.86 2.89 -5.78
CA LEU A 113 4.28 1.51 -6.05
C LEU A 113 5.22 0.97 -4.96
N GLY A 114 6.15 1.80 -4.46
CA GLY A 114 7.07 1.44 -3.39
C GLY A 114 6.35 1.09 -2.09
N ILE A 115 5.44 1.96 -1.65
CA ILE A 115 4.58 1.77 -0.46
C ILE A 115 3.76 0.49 -0.58
N LEU A 116 3.18 0.23 -1.76
CA LEU A 116 2.41 -0.98 -2.00
C LEU A 116 3.27 -2.25 -1.90
N LEU A 117 4.46 -2.26 -2.49
CA LEU A 117 5.21 -3.50 -2.69
C LEU A 117 6.10 -3.91 -1.53
N LYS A 118 6.88 -3.00 -0.94
CA LYS A 118 8.04 -3.44 -0.15
C LYS A 118 8.42 -2.54 1.02
N GLU A 119 7.80 -1.38 1.18
CA GLU A 119 8.14 -0.54 2.32
C GLU A 119 7.41 -1.04 3.56
N PRO A 120 8.14 -1.53 4.59
CA PRO A 120 7.52 -1.72 5.89
C PRO A 120 6.93 -0.37 6.29
N SER A 121 5.63 -0.37 6.57
CA SER A 121 4.85 0.82 6.91
C SER A 121 5.22 1.37 8.29
N TYR A 122 6.51 1.35 8.65
CA TYR A 122 7.06 1.88 9.88
C TYR A 122 6.82 3.38 10.04
N SER A 123 6.50 4.09 8.95
CA SER A 123 6.14 5.49 9.04
C SER A 123 4.94 5.80 8.16
N SER A 124 3.79 6.08 8.79
CA SER A 124 2.61 6.70 8.17
C SER A 124 2.95 7.92 7.30
N SER A 125 4.12 8.54 7.51
CA SER A 125 4.66 9.66 6.75
C SER A 125 4.74 9.43 5.23
N GLN A 126 5.04 8.22 4.76
CA GLN A 126 5.14 7.95 3.32
C GLN A 126 3.76 7.98 2.64
N PHE A 127 2.75 7.43 3.32
CA PHE A 127 1.37 7.51 2.87
C PHE A 127 0.83 8.95 2.92
N PHE A 128 1.14 9.71 3.98
CA PHE A 128 0.78 11.13 4.04
C PHE A 128 1.49 11.97 2.97
N MET A 129 2.76 11.69 2.70
CA MET A 129 3.51 12.33 1.61
C MET A 129 2.87 12.03 0.26
N LEU A 130 2.45 10.79 0.04
CA LEU A 130 1.74 10.40 -1.17
C LEU A 130 0.43 11.19 -1.33
N ILE A 131 -0.39 11.26 -0.29
CA ILE A 131 -1.64 12.05 -0.29
C ILE A 131 -1.34 13.52 -0.57
N TYR A 132 -0.31 14.09 0.06
CA TYR A 132 0.08 15.47 -0.12
C TYR A 132 0.49 15.77 -1.57
N LEU A 133 1.32 14.92 -2.17
CA LEU A 133 1.76 15.10 -3.55
C LEU A 133 0.60 14.97 -4.55
N PHE A 134 -0.27 13.97 -4.38
CA PHE A 134 -1.50 13.85 -5.17
C PHE A 134 -2.45 15.04 -4.95
N GLY A 135 -2.48 15.60 -3.73
CA GLY A 135 -3.23 16.79 -3.38
C GLY A 135 -2.73 18.03 -4.13
N ILE A 136 -1.42 18.27 -4.16
CA ILE A 136 -0.80 19.38 -4.92
C ILE A 136 -1.23 19.32 -6.39
N LEU A 137 -1.13 18.14 -7.00
CA LEU A 137 -1.51 17.96 -8.39
C LEU A 137 -2.99 18.36 -8.60
N ASN A 138 -3.89 18.01 -7.66
CA ASN A 138 -5.33 18.27 -7.78
C ASN A 138 -5.73 19.73 -7.54
N PHE A 139 -5.06 20.44 -6.63
CA PHE A 139 -5.30 21.88 -6.40
C PHE A 139 -4.93 22.74 -7.61
N TYR A 140 -3.94 22.30 -8.40
CA TYR A 140 -3.53 23.04 -9.59
C TYR A 140 -4.59 22.99 -10.71
N LYS A 141 -5.39 21.91 -10.76
CA LYS A 141 -6.55 21.80 -11.65
C LYS A 141 -7.60 22.89 -11.37
N ILE A 142 -7.73 23.33 -10.11
CA ILE A 142 -8.78 24.26 -9.65
C ILE A 142 -8.37 25.73 -9.85
N LYS A 143 -7.08 26.06 -9.70
CA LYS A 143 -6.60 27.45 -9.73
C LYS A 143 -6.48 28.10 -11.12
N LYS A 144 -6.67 27.34 -12.20
CA LYS A 144 -6.54 27.82 -13.59
C LYS A 144 -7.85 27.71 -14.40
N ILE A 145 -9.00 27.66 -13.71
CA ILE A 145 -10.35 27.92 -14.28
C ILE A 145 -10.73 29.33 -13.84
#